data_AF-A0A831L3B8-F1
#
_entry.id   AF-A0A831L3B8-F1
#
_cell.length_a   1.000
_cell.length_b   1.000
_cell.length_c   1.000
_cell.angle_alpha   90.00
_cell.angle_beta   90.00
_cell.angle_gamma   90.00
#
_symmetry.space_group_name_H-M   'P 1'
#
loop_
_entity.id
_entity.type
_entity.pdbx_description
1 polymer ?
#
loop_
_entity_poly.entity_id
_entity_poly.type
_entity_poly.pdbx_seq_one_letter_code
_entity_poly.pdbx_strand_id
1 'polypeptide(L)'
;MPGQAGDGLYNNARVLAMVPALSVMADYSLTFHYAQDIGEVLQYEFSPFVRFAAGYGIVPMAIVALVIVYYLLSYGALRALCGTCVYPFAVGILVTVSLTHLMGGFSWLVRLPFCSYMVHGLTIMTLLLAGAGLIWGLFRCPAQMKFGRS
;
A
#
# COMPACT_ATOMS: atom_id res chain seq x y z
N MET A 1 -6.40 -29.21 21.45
CA MET A 1 -7.53 -28.45 20.86
C MET A 1 -6.95 -27.15 20.31
N PRO A 2 -6.87 -26.95 18.99
CA PRO A 2 -6.36 -25.70 18.45
C PRO A 2 -7.38 -24.60 18.75
N GLY A 3 -6.92 -23.59 19.49
CA GLY A 3 -7.73 -22.46 19.93
C GLY A 3 -8.34 -21.72 18.76
N GLN A 4 -9.60 -21.32 18.92
CA GLN A 4 -10.30 -20.42 18.02
C GLN A 4 -9.43 -19.18 17.79
N ALA A 5 -8.86 -19.06 16.59
CA ALA A 5 -8.28 -17.82 16.12
C ALA A 5 -9.44 -16.81 16.06
N GLY A 6 -9.48 -15.90 17.02
CA GLY A 6 -10.55 -14.91 17.10
C GLY A 6 -10.73 -14.17 15.79
N ASP A 7 -11.99 -13.91 15.44
CA ASP A 7 -12.47 -13.14 14.29
C ASP A 7 -12.06 -11.65 14.40
N GLY A 8 -10.77 -11.37 14.59
CA GLY A 8 -10.21 -10.05 14.73
C GLY A 8 -9.89 -9.41 13.38
N LEU A 9 -10.01 -8.08 13.30
CA LEU A 9 -9.66 -7.27 12.14
C LEU A 9 -8.29 -7.64 11.54
N TYR A 10 -7.32 -7.97 12.41
CA TYR A 10 -5.96 -8.36 12.05
C TYR A 10 -5.86 -9.59 11.14
N ASN A 11 -6.82 -10.52 11.21
CA ASN A 11 -6.85 -11.72 10.36
C ASN A 11 -7.85 -11.59 9.20
N ASN A 12 -8.59 -10.48 9.11
CA ASN A 12 -9.56 -10.27 8.05
C ASN A 12 -8.91 -9.60 6.82
N ALA A 13 -8.33 -10.45 5.96
CA ALA A 13 -7.63 -10.00 4.75
C ALA A 13 -8.50 -9.11 3.84
N ARG A 14 -9.82 -9.34 3.78
CA ARG A 14 -10.72 -8.54 2.95
C ARG A 14 -10.81 -7.10 3.43
N VAL A 15 -10.92 -6.90 4.74
CA VAL A 15 -11.04 -5.57 5.33
C VAL A 15 -9.70 -4.85 5.33
N LEU A 16 -8.62 -5.54 5.71
CA LEU A 16 -7.28 -4.94 5.69
C LEU A 16 -6.86 -4.50 4.28
N ALA A 17 -7.18 -5.29 3.25
CA ALA A 17 -6.87 -4.93 1.86
C ALA A 17 -7.62 -3.67 1.36
N MET A 18 -8.73 -3.29 2.00
CA MET A 18 -9.42 -2.04 1.65
C MET A 18 -8.63 -0.80 2.09
N VAL A 19 -7.86 -0.89 3.18
CA VAL A 19 -7.13 0.26 3.73
C VAL A 19 -6.19 0.92 2.69
N PRO A 20 -5.26 0.20 2.04
CA PRO A 20 -4.36 0.83 1.07
C PRO A 20 -5.11 1.27 -0.20
N ALA A 21 -6.16 0.55 -0.59
CA ALA A 21 -6.99 0.93 -1.75
C ALA A 21 -7.72 2.26 -1.50
N LEU A 22 -8.29 2.45 -0.31
CA LEU A 22 -8.93 3.69 0.10
C LEU A 22 -7.91 4.82 0.27
N SER A 23 -6.72 4.52 0.81
CA SER A 23 -5.63 5.51 0.90
C SER A 23 -5.19 6.00 -0.46
N VAL A 24 -5.04 5.11 -1.45
CA VAL A 24 -4.71 5.48 -2.85
C VAL A 24 -5.82 6.30 -3.50
N MET A 25 -7.07 5.92 -3.27
CA MET A 25 -8.22 6.69 -3.75
C MET A 25 -8.20 8.10 -3.16
N ALA A 26 -7.97 8.23 -1.85
CA ALA A 26 -7.89 9.51 -1.16
C ALA A 26 -6.71 10.35 -1.65
N ASP A 27 -5.52 9.75 -1.80
CA ASP A 27 -4.30 10.38 -2.32
C ASP A 27 -4.60 11.09 -3.64
N TYR A 28 -4.99 10.32 -4.67
CA TYR A 28 -5.20 10.90 -5.99
C TYR A 28 -6.45 11.76 -6.09
N SER A 29 -7.48 11.51 -5.27
CA SER A 29 -8.61 12.44 -5.19
C SER A 29 -8.15 13.81 -4.69
N LEU A 30 -7.32 13.87 -3.65
CA LEU A 30 -6.77 15.11 -3.12
C LEU A 30 -5.79 15.75 -4.10
N THR A 31 -4.90 14.97 -4.71
CA THR A 31 -3.94 15.44 -5.72
C THR A 31 -4.65 16.18 -6.85
N PHE A 32 -5.64 15.57 -7.48
CA PHE A 32 -6.34 16.18 -8.61
C PHE A 32 -7.36 17.23 -8.20
N HIS A 33 -7.89 17.19 -6.97
CA HIS A 33 -8.80 18.22 -6.47
C HIS A 33 -8.08 19.52 -6.12
N TYR A 34 -6.86 19.43 -5.55
CA TYR A 34 -6.08 20.60 -5.11
C TYR A 34 -4.99 21.05 -6.09
N ALA A 35 -4.81 20.32 -7.20
CA ALA A 35 -3.99 20.80 -8.32
C ALA A 35 -4.65 21.99 -9.01
N GLN A 36 -3.87 23.01 -9.35
CA GLN A 36 -4.34 24.18 -10.10
C GLN A 36 -4.61 23.83 -11.56
N ASP A 37 -3.73 23.01 -12.15
CA ASP A 37 -3.85 22.53 -13.52
C ASP A 37 -3.07 21.22 -13.70
N ILE A 38 -3.19 20.62 -14.89
CA ILE A 38 -2.48 19.38 -15.24
C ILE A 38 -0.96 19.60 -15.28
N GLY A 39 -0.48 20.80 -15.63
CA GLY A 39 0.94 21.13 -15.65
C GLY A 39 1.57 21.01 -14.26
N GLU A 40 0.86 21.45 -13.23
CA GLU A 40 1.30 21.29 -11.84
C GLU A 40 1.45 19.80 -11.47
N VAL A 41 0.47 18.96 -11.83
CA VAL A 41 0.56 17.49 -11.63
C VAL A 41 1.76 16.92 -12.38
N LEU A 42 1.97 17.31 -13.65
CA LEU A 42 3.09 16.80 -14.45
C LEU A 42 4.46 17.22 -13.91
N GLN A 43 4.53 18.34 -13.18
CA GLN A 43 5.76 18.87 -12.59
C GLN A 43 6.07 18.26 -11.21
N TYR A 44 5.07 18.10 -10.35
CA TYR A 44 5.28 17.77 -8.94
C TYR A 44 4.84 16.36 -8.53
N GLU A 45 3.97 15.69 -9.29
CA GLU A 45 3.59 14.31 -9.00
C GLU A 45 4.78 13.38 -9.26
N PHE A 46 5.10 12.51 -8.30
CA PHE A 46 6.22 11.59 -8.42
C PHE A 46 5.87 10.32 -9.21
N SER A 47 4.61 9.88 -9.18
CA SER A 47 4.18 8.64 -9.82
C SER A 47 4.22 8.74 -11.35
N PRO A 48 5.11 7.98 -12.05
CA PRO A 48 5.17 8.02 -13.51
C PRO A 48 3.85 7.58 -14.16
N PHE A 49 3.13 6.64 -13.54
CA PHE A 49 1.85 6.15 -14.02
C PHE A 49 0.77 7.22 -13.96
N VAL A 50 0.72 8.01 -12.88
CA VAL A 50 -0.27 9.08 -12.71
C VAL A 50 0.04 10.25 -13.64
N ARG A 51 1.32 10.61 -13.80
CA ARG A 51 1.75 11.60 -14.80
C ARG A 51 1.38 11.18 -16.21
N PHE A 52 1.61 9.91 -16.55
CA PHE A 52 1.14 9.34 -17.82
C PHE A 52 -0.38 9.50 -17.95
N ALA A 53 -1.15 9.06 -16.97
CA ALA A 53 -2.61 9.17 -17.03
C ALA A 53 -3.11 10.62 -17.18
N ALA A 54 -2.47 11.57 -16.48
CA ALA A 54 -2.75 13.00 -16.58
C ALA A 54 -2.43 13.54 -17.98
N GLY A 55 -1.26 13.20 -18.53
CA GLY A 55 -0.85 13.64 -19.87
C GLY A 55 -1.75 13.13 -20.99
N TYR A 56 -2.39 11.97 -20.82
CA TYR A 56 -3.31 11.37 -21.80
C TYR A 56 -4.79 11.59 -21.48
N GLY A 57 -5.13 12.31 -20.40
CA GLY A 57 -6.52 12.59 -20.02
C GLY A 57 -7.33 11.37 -19.53
N ILE A 58 -6.66 10.31 -19.05
CA ILE A 58 -7.26 9.05 -18.60
C ILE A 58 -7.21 8.86 -17.07
N VAL A 59 -7.04 9.95 -16.33
CA VAL A 59 -6.89 9.94 -14.86
C VAL A 59 -7.98 9.14 -14.13
N PRO A 60 -9.29 9.31 -14.42
CA PRO A 60 -10.33 8.55 -13.69
C PRO A 60 -10.18 7.03 -13.86
N MET A 61 -9.85 6.57 -15.08
CA MET A 61 -9.61 5.16 -15.36
C MET A 61 -8.36 4.65 -14.63
N ALA A 62 -7.29 5.45 -14.61
CA ALA A 62 -6.06 5.14 -13.90
C ALA A 62 -6.27 5.02 -12.38
N ILE A 63 -7.03 5.92 -11.76
CA ILE A 63 -7.35 5.86 -10.33
C ILE A 63 -8.15 4.59 -10.00
N VAL A 64 -9.19 4.28 -10.78
CA VAL A 64 -9.98 3.04 -10.59
C VAL A 64 -9.08 1.80 -10.70
N ALA A 65 -8.21 1.77 -11.72
CA ALA A 65 -7.26 0.68 -11.90
C ALA A 65 -6.31 0.53 -10.70
N LEU A 66 -5.75 1.64 -10.19
CA LEU A 66 -4.88 1.62 -9.01
C LEU A 66 -5.61 1.12 -7.77
N VAL A 67 -6.82 1.59 -7.50
CA VAL A 67 -7.63 1.13 -6.35
C VAL A 67 -7.85 -0.39 -6.42
N ILE A 68 -8.20 -0.91 -7.60
CA ILE A 68 -8.37 -2.35 -7.82
C ILE A 68 -7.06 -3.09 -7.61
N VAL A 69 -5.95 -2.62 -8.20
CA VAL A 69 -4.64 -3.26 -8.09
C VAL A 69 -4.16 -3.31 -6.64
N TYR A 70 -4.27 -2.20 -5.91
CA TYR A 70 -3.87 -2.15 -4.50
C TYR A 70 -4.71 -3.08 -3.65
N TYR A 71 -6.03 -3.14 -3.88
CA TYR A 71 -6.89 -4.09 -3.20
C TYR A 71 -6.48 -5.54 -3.50
N LEU A 72 -6.34 -5.91 -4.78
CA LEU A 72 -6.04 -7.29 -5.19
C LEU A 72 -4.67 -7.76 -4.71
N LEU A 73 -3.63 -6.91 -4.84
CA LEU A 73 -2.29 -7.23 -4.38
C LEU A 73 -2.24 -7.36 -2.86
N SER A 74 -2.87 -6.44 -2.13
CA SER A 74 -2.92 -6.49 -0.66
C SER A 74 -3.69 -7.70 -0.18
N TYR A 75 -4.86 -7.97 -0.76
CA TYR A 75 -5.66 -9.15 -0.43
C TYR A 75 -4.89 -10.44 -0.71
N GLY A 76 -4.27 -10.54 -1.89
CA GLY A 76 -3.46 -11.68 -2.29
C GLY A 76 -2.28 -11.92 -1.34
N ALA A 77 -1.52 -10.86 -1.01
CA ALA A 77 -0.40 -10.94 -0.07
C ALA A 77 -0.86 -11.38 1.33
N LEU A 78 -1.92 -10.77 1.87
CA LEU A 78 -2.45 -11.13 3.18
C LEU A 78 -2.96 -12.58 3.20
N ARG A 79 -3.68 -13.02 2.16
CA ARG A 79 -4.16 -14.42 2.07
C ARG A 79 -3.02 -15.41 1.96
N ALA A 80 -2.02 -15.12 1.14
CA ALA A 80 -0.88 -16.00 0.91
C ALA A 80 0.00 -16.15 2.16
N LEU A 81 0.12 -15.07 2.95
CA LEU A 81 1.00 -15.03 4.12
C LEU A 81 0.26 -15.28 5.43
N CYS A 82 -1.07 -15.37 5.43
CA CYS A 82 -1.88 -15.61 6.63
C CYS A 82 -1.44 -16.90 7.35
N GLY A 83 -1.25 -16.81 8.68
CA GLY A 83 -0.79 -17.93 9.50
C GLY A 83 0.70 -18.25 9.38
N THR A 84 1.44 -17.59 8.48
CA THR A 84 2.89 -17.73 8.39
C THR A 84 3.60 -16.81 9.38
N CYS A 85 4.85 -17.13 9.71
CA CYS A 85 5.66 -16.29 10.58
C CYS A 85 6.03 -14.92 9.97
N VAL A 86 5.79 -14.71 8.66
CA VAL A 86 6.05 -13.44 7.97
C VAL A 86 4.79 -12.56 7.83
N TYR A 87 3.62 -13.05 8.22
CA TYR A 87 2.36 -12.30 8.18
C TYR A 87 2.44 -10.89 8.81
N PRO A 88 3.08 -10.69 9.98
CA PRO A 88 3.17 -9.36 10.58
C PRO A 88 3.90 -8.34 9.70
N PHE A 89 4.88 -8.78 8.91
CA PHE A 89 5.58 -7.90 7.96
C PHE A 89 4.67 -7.47 6.82
N ALA A 90 3.82 -8.37 6.33
CA ALA A 90 2.83 -8.04 5.30
C ALA A 90 1.84 -6.97 5.79
N VAL A 91 1.34 -7.10 7.02
CA VAL A 91 0.48 -6.10 7.65
C VAL A 91 1.22 -4.79 7.85
N GLY A 92 2.48 -4.84 8.32
CA GLY A 92 3.32 -3.65 8.49
C GLY A 92 3.52 -2.88 7.18
N ILE A 93 3.86 -3.58 6.09
CA ILE A 93 4.00 -3.02 4.74
C ILE A 93 2.70 -2.35 4.29
N LEU A 94 1.56 -3.01 4.51
CA LEU A 94 0.27 -2.49 4.13
C LEU A 94 -0.05 -1.18 4.86
N VAL A 95 0.25 -1.11 6.17
CA VAL A 95 0.11 0.12 6.96
C VAL A 95 1.04 1.21 6.46
N THR A 96 2.32 0.92 6.22
CA THR A 96 3.27 1.94 5.76
C THR A 96 2.91 2.46 4.38
N VAL A 97 2.53 1.59 3.44
CA VAL A 97 2.03 1.97 2.11
C VAL A 97 0.79 2.85 2.21
N SER A 98 -0.16 2.49 3.07
CA SER A 98 -1.39 3.28 3.28
C SER A 98 -1.09 4.68 3.80
N LEU A 99 -0.15 4.79 4.76
CA LEU A 99 0.30 6.08 5.28
C LEU A 99 1.06 6.89 4.22
N THR A 100 1.89 6.24 3.39
CA THR A 100 2.59 6.91 2.29
C THR A 100 1.60 7.62 1.36
N HIS A 101 0.52 6.94 0.96
CA HIS A 101 -0.50 7.54 0.09
C HIS A 101 -1.31 8.63 0.79
N LEU A 102 -1.68 8.45 2.07
CA LEU A 102 -2.34 9.53 2.82
C LEU A 102 -1.45 10.77 2.92
N MET A 103 -0.15 10.61 3.17
CA MET A 103 0.79 11.72 3.20
C MET A 103 1.03 12.32 1.80
N GLY A 104 0.97 11.50 0.75
CA GLY A 104 0.95 11.95 -0.66
C GLY A 104 -0.19 12.93 -0.89
N GLY A 105 -1.43 12.52 -0.62
CA GLY A 105 -2.60 13.38 -0.82
C GLY A 105 -2.58 14.61 0.08
N PHE A 106 -2.16 14.47 1.34
CA PHE A 106 -2.02 15.62 2.24
C PHE A 106 -0.94 16.60 1.79
N SER A 107 0.11 16.14 1.09
CA SER A 107 1.12 17.06 0.55
C SER A 107 0.52 18.04 -0.47
N TRP A 108 -0.51 17.62 -1.21
CA TRP A 108 -1.26 18.45 -2.14
C TRP A 108 -2.25 19.40 -1.45
N LEU A 109 -2.85 18.96 -0.32
CA LEU A 109 -3.73 19.78 0.49
C LEU A 109 -2.97 20.89 1.25
N VAL A 110 -1.92 20.52 1.98
CA VAL A 110 -1.27 21.41 2.96
C VAL A 110 -0.05 22.14 2.36
N ARG A 111 0.54 21.60 1.28
CA ARG A 111 1.70 22.18 0.57
C ARG A 111 2.92 22.42 1.46
N LEU A 112 3.12 21.57 2.47
CA LEU A 112 4.30 21.60 3.35
C LEU A 112 5.33 20.52 2.95
N PRO A 113 6.64 20.85 2.89
CA PRO A 113 7.69 19.88 2.56
C PRO A 113 7.73 18.66 3.49
N PHE A 114 7.25 18.83 4.73
CA PHE A 114 7.15 17.76 5.72
C PHE A 114 6.40 16.53 5.21
N CYS A 115 5.26 16.72 4.53
CA CYS A 115 4.48 15.60 3.98
C CYS A 115 5.28 14.83 2.92
N SER A 116 6.00 15.53 2.04
CA SER A 116 6.88 14.89 1.04
C SER A 116 8.04 14.13 1.68
N TYR A 117 8.66 14.67 2.74
CA TYR A 117 9.70 13.95 3.48
C TYR A 117 9.16 12.70 4.18
N MET A 118 7.93 12.74 4.70
CA MET A 118 7.28 11.57 5.25
C MET A 118 7.02 10.50 4.18
N VAL A 119 6.57 10.88 2.98
CA VAL A 119 6.40 9.95 1.85
C VAL A 119 7.71 9.19 1.57
N HIS A 120 8.85 9.90 1.50
CA HIS A 120 10.16 9.27 1.31
C HIS A 120 10.52 8.33 2.47
N GLY A 121 10.38 8.79 3.72
CA GLY A 121 10.70 7.99 4.91
C GLY A 121 9.86 6.72 5.04
N LEU A 122 8.55 6.82 4.79
CA LEU A 122 7.64 5.68 4.81
C LEU A 122 7.89 4.71 3.65
N THR A 123 8.32 5.21 2.49
CA THR A 123 8.75 4.36 1.36
C THR A 123 9.99 3.56 1.74
N ILE A 124 11.01 4.20 2.34
CA ILE A 124 12.21 3.51 2.84
C ILE A 124 11.83 2.47 3.89
N MET A 125 10.97 2.83 4.86
CA MET A 125 10.48 1.90 5.89
C MET A 125 9.79 0.68 5.28
N THR A 126 8.98 0.87 4.24
CA THR A 126 8.31 -0.21 3.52
C THR A 126 9.32 -1.20 2.92
N LEU A 127 10.39 -0.69 2.29
CA LEU A 127 11.46 -1.53 1.74
C LEU A 127 12.23 -2.27 2.84
N LEU A 128 12.50 -1.62 3.97
CA LEU A 128 13.15 -2.25 5.13
C LEU A 128 12.29 -3.37 5.71
N LEU A 129 10.96 -3.16 5.84
CA LEU A 129 10.03 -4.20 6.30
C LEU A 129 9.97 -5.38 5.33
N ALA A 130 9.96 -5.12 4.02
CA ALA A 130 10.00 -6.18 3.01
C ALA A 130 11.29 -7.00 3.08
N GLY A 131 12.44 -6.34 3.18
CA GLY A 131 13.74 -7.00 3.33
C GLY A 131 13.83 -7.80 4.62
N ALA A 132 13.43 -7.21 5.76
CA ALA A 132 13.41 -7.89 7.05
C ALA A 132 12.47 -9.10 7.05
N GLY A 133 11.28 -8.97 6.47
CA GLY A 133 10.32 -10.07 6.33
C GLY A 133 10.84 -11.21 5.46
N LEU A 134 11.53 -10.90 4.36
CA LEU A 134 12.17 -11.89 3.49
C LEU A 134 13.28 -12.64 4.23
N ILE A 135 14.21 -11.91 4.86
CA ILE A 135 15.30 -12.48 5.65
C ILE A 135 14.73 -13.37 6.76
N TRP A 136 13.75 -12.87 7.51
CA TRP A 136 13.08 -13.63 8.56
C TRP A 136 12.43 -14.90 8.01
N GLY A 137 11.73 -14.79 6.88
CA GLY A 137 11.12 -15.91 6.17
C GLY A 137 12.12 -17.02 5.83
N LEU A 138 13.29 -16.65 5.31
CA LEU A 138 14.34 -17.58 4.92
C LEU A 138 15.00 -18.27 6.13
N PHE A 139 15.29 -17.53 7.20
CA PHE A 139 16.04 -18.06 8.35
C PHE A 139 15.16 -18.70 9.44
N ARG A 140 13.90 -18.27 9.58
CA ARG A 140 13.02 -18.68 10.68
C ARG A 140 11.74 -19.39 10.24
N CYS A 141 11.41 -19.39 8.94
CA CYS A 141 10.25 -20.10 8.38
C CYS A 141 10.53 -21.31 7.45
N PRO A 142 11.70 -22.01 7.44
CA PRO A 142 11.93 -23.10 6.49
C PRO A 142 11.01 -24.33 6.70
N ALA A 143 10.33 -24.45 7.85
CA ALA A 143 9.48 -25.59 8.18
C ALA A 143 8.02 -25.49 7.69
N GLN A 144 7.51 -24.30 7.36
CA GLN A 144 6.08 -24.12 6.98
C GLN A 144 5.84 -23.86 5.49
N MET A 145 6.88 -23.57 4.70
CA MET A 145 6.77 -23.52 3.23
C MET A 145 6.73 -24.91 2.58
N LYS A 146 6.88 -26.00 3.35
CA LYS A 146 6.89 -27.38 2.85
C LYS A 146 5.52 -28.07 2.78
N PHE A 147 4.43 -27.47 3.25
CA PHE A 147 3.12 -28.09 3.20
C PHE A 147 2.04 -27.14 2.66
N GLY A 148 2.13 -26.84 1.37
CA GLY A 148 0.93 -26.68 0.54
C GLY A 148 0.35 -28.05 0.21
N ARG A 149 -0.22 -28.74 1.20
CA ARG A 149 -1.12 -29.90 1.00
C ARG A 149 -2.11 -29.98 2.16
N SER A 150 -3.30 -29.47 1.91
CA SER A 150 -4.59 -30.18 2.05
C SER A 150 -5.69 -29.27 1.53
#